data_AF-A0A950HJV2-F1
#
_entry.id   AF-A0A950HJV2-F1
#
_cell.length_a   1.000
_cell.length_b   1.000
_cell.length_c   1.000
_cell.angle_alpha   90.00
_cell.angle_beta   90.00
_cell.angle_gamma   90.00
#
_symmetry.space_group_name_H-M   'P 1'
#
loop_
_entity.id
_entity.type
_entity.pdbx_description
1 polymer ?
#
loop_
_entity_poly.entity_id
_entity_poly.type
_entity_poly.pdbx_seq_one_letter_code
_entity_poly.pdbx_strand_id
1 'polypeptide(L)' 'MWVQVGDRGVEATVSDGTFEVPAGQTSFAPGSSGWRTPVGDIIWYEVFARGASAAALLGHPAAGTEVKLTPR' A
#
# COMPACT_ATOMS: atom_id res chain seq x y z
N MET A 1 -10.34 2.27 1.76
CA MET A 1 -10.17 0.85 1.39
C MET A 1 -9.58 0.09 2.56
N TRP A 2 -9.98 -1.16 2.78
CA TRP A 2 -9.30 -2.02 3.76
C TRP A 2 -8.18 -2.80 3.09
N VAL A 3 -6.97 -2.69 3.63
CA VAL A 3 -5.79 -3.44 3.17
C VAL A 3 -5.39 -4.42 4.26
N GLN A 4 -5.49 -5.71 3.97
CA GLN A 4 -5.05 -6.78 4.86
C GLN A 4 -3.78 -7.42 4.31
N VAL A 5 -2.78 -7.61 5.17
CA VAL A 5 -1.54 -8.33 4.88
C VAL A 5 -1.36 -9.40 5.95
N GLY A 6 -1.50 -10.67 5.56
CA GLY A 6 -1.56 -11.78 6.51
C GLY A 6 -2.79 -11.68 7.42
N ASP A 7 -2.58 -11.63 8.72
CA ASP A 7 -3.63 -11.54 9.76
C ASP A 7 -3.91 -10.11 10.23
N ARG A 8 -3.14 -9.12 9.76
CA ARG A 8 -3.30 -7.71 10.13
C ARG A 8 -3.84 -6.89 8.97
N GLY A 9 -4.59 -5.83 9.30
CA GLY A 9 -5.05 -4.90 8.29
C GLY A 9 -5.11 -3.47 8.79
N VAL A 10 -5.15 -2.56 7.82
CA VAL A 10 -5.21 -1.12 8.03
C VAL A 10 -6.23 -0.50 7.08
N GLU A 11 -6.84 0.59 7.52
CA GLU A 11 -7.65 1.43 6.65
C GLU A 11 -6.76 2.43 5.90
N ALA A 12 -6.84 2.41 4.57
CA ALA A 12 -6.05 3.25 3.68
C ALA A 12 -6.93 4.08 2.75
N THR A 13 -6.56 5.35 2.58
CA THR A 13 -7.11 6.23 1.56
C THR A 13 -6.51 5.84 0.21
N VAL A 14 -7.35 5.65 -0.82
CA VAL A 14 -6.87 5.45 -2.18
C VAL A 14 -6.51 6.81 -2.76
N SER A 15 -5.29 6.96 -3.25
CA SER A 15 -4.80 8.22 -3.82
C SER A 15 -3.87 7.95 -5.01
N ASP A 16 -3.66 8.97 -5.84
CA ASP A 16 -2.72 8.91 -6.96
C ASP A 16 -1.28 9.19 -6.51
N GLY A 17 -1.10 9.83 -5.34
CA GLY A 17 0.19 10.05 -4.71
C GLY A 17 0.32 9.43 -3.32
N THR A 18 1.49 8.88 -3.04
CA THR A 18 1.90 8.27 -1.76
C THR A 18 1.65 9.14 -0.52
N PHE A 19 1.88 10.45 -0.61
CA PHE A 19 1.88 11.36 0.54
C PHE A 19 0.70 12.33 0.57
N GLU A 20 -0.30 12.12 -0.28
CA GLU A 20 -1.51 12.97 -0.37
C GLU A 20 -2.53 12.67 0.75
N VAL A 21 -2.03 12.32 1.94
CA VAL A 21 -2.84 12.04 3.14
C VAL A 21 -2.26 12.77 4.36
N PRO A 22 -3.10 13.16 5.34
CA PRO A 22 -2.62 13.72 6.60
C PRO A 22 -1.63 12.83 7.34
N ALA A 23 -0.76 13.43 8.15
CA ALA A 23 0.10 12.69 9.07
C ALA A 23 -0.74 11.78 9.99
N GLY A 24 -0.26 10.55 10.20
CA GLY A 24 -0.97 9.52 10.97
C GLY A 24 -1.97 8.69 10.16
N GLN A 25 -2.24 9.03 8.90
CA GLN A 25 -3.06 8.20 8.01
C GLN A 25 -2.22 7.28 7.13
N THR A 26 -2.89 6.29 6.55
CA THR A 26 -2.28 5.42 5.54
C THR A 26 -2.86 5.68 4.15
N SER A 27 -2.02 5.58 3.13
CA SER A 27 -2.41 5.64 1.72
C SER A 27 -2.17 4.30 1.04
N PHE A 28 -2.99 4.03 0.04
CA PHE A 28 -2.78 2.97 -0.94
C PHE A 28 -2.73 3.63 -2.31
N ALA A 29 -1.53 3.64 -2.91
CA ALA A 29 -1.22 4.43 -4.09
C ALA A 29 -0.24 3.69 -5.00
N PRO A 30 -0.18 4.02 -6.30
CA PRO A 30 0.85 3.50 -7.17
C PRO A 30 2.25 3.96 -6.69
N GLY A 31 3.18 3.02 -6.65
CA GLY A 31 4.58 3.22 -6.31
C GLY A 31 5.45 3.57 -7.51
N SER A 32 6.66 4.07 -7.24
CA SER A 32 7.63 4.40 -8.29
C SER A 32 8.41 3.17 -8.80
N SER A 33 8.27 2.02 -8.15
CA SER A 33 9.02 0.78 -8.45
C SER A 33 8.59 0.04 -9.74
N GLY A 34 7.63 0.60 -10.49
CA GLY A 34 7.15 0.03 -11.74
C GLY A 34 8.13 0.22 -12.92
N TRP A 35 7.83 -0.43 -14.04
CA TRP A 35 8.61 -0.27 -15.28
C TRP A 35 7.78 -0.58 -16.52
N ARG A 36 8.23 -0.04 -17.66
CA ARG A 36 7.59 -0.27 -18.97
C ARG A 36 7.99 -1.62 -19.55
N THR A 37 7.04 -2.32 -20.15
CA THR A 37 7.23 -3.55 -20.91
C THR A 37 6.68 -3.37 -22.33
N PRO A 38 7.03 -4.25 -23.29
CA PRO A 38 6.49 -4.18 -24.66
C PRO A 38 4.96 -4.30 -24.75
N VAL A 39 4.32 -4.85 -23.72
CA VAL A 39 2.86 -5.08 -23.66
C VAL A 39 2.13 -4.09 -22.75
N GLY A 40 2.84 -3.15 -22.12
CA GLY A 40 2.27 -2.16 -21.19
C GLY A 40 3.17 -1.90 -19.98
N ASP A 41 2.70 -1.05 -19.07
CA ASP A 41 3.43 -0.68 -17.86
C ASP A 41 3.07 -1.62 -16.69
N ILE A 42 4.09 -2.12 -15.99
CA ILE A 42 3.92 -2.81 -14.70
C ILE A 42 3.93 -1.75 -13.61
N ILE A 43 2.85 -1.69 -12.83
CA ILE A 43 2.69 -0.79 -11.70
C ILE A 43 2.57 -1.62 -10.43
N TRP A 44 3.33 -1.25 -9.42
CA TRP A 44 3.19 -1.81 -8.07
C TRP A 44 2.39 -0.84 -7.23
N TYR A 45 1.38 -1.31 -6.53
CA TYR A 45 0.71 -0.52 -5.50
C TYR A 45 1.42 -0.71 -4.16
N GLU A 46 1.54 0.39 -3.43
CA GLU A 46 2.27 0.45 -2.18
C GLU A 46 1.36 0.99 -1.07
N VAL A 47 1.58 0.50 0.15
CA VAL A 47 0.90 0.98 1.37
C VAL A 47 1.88 1.85 2.12
N PHE A 48 1.49 3.08 2.39
CA PHE A 48 2.32 4.04 3.09
C PHE A 48 1.65 4.56 4.35
N ALA A 49 2.42 4.80 5.39
CA ALA A 49 1.95 5.43 6.62
C ALA A 49 2.64 6.78 6.77
N ARG A 50 1.91 7.89 6.67
CA ARG A 50 2.52 9.23 6.69
C ARG A 50 3.05 9.53 8.08
N GLY A 51 4.37 9.57 8.21
CA GLY A 51 5.05 9.82 9.49
C GLY A 51 5.22 8.56 10.36
N ALA A 52 4.99 7.37 9.80
CA ALA A 52 5.17 6.10 10.50
C ALA A 52 5.69 5.01 9.54
N SER A 53 5.81 3.78 10.03
CA SER A 53 6.16 2.61 9.22
C SER A 53 4.91 1.77 8.92
N ALA A 54 4.52 1.68 7.64
CA ALA A 54 3.42 0.81 7.23
C ALA A 54 3.72 -0.67 7.55
N ALA A 55 4.98 -1.09 7.37
CA ALA A 55 5.42 -2.42 7.74
C ALA A 55 5.22 -2.70 9.24
N ALA A 56 5.54 -1.74 10.13
CA ALA A 56 5.32 -1.91 11.55
C ALA A 56 3.83 -2.04 11.91
N LEU A 57 2.96 -1.21 11.30
CA LEU A 57 1.50 -1.29 11.47
C LEU A 57 0.94 -2.66 11.05
N LEU A 58 1.50 -3.21 9.97
CA LEU A 58 1.13 -4.52 9.43
C LEU A 58 1.92 -5.69 10.03
N GLY A 59 2.71 -5.46 11.09
CA GLY A 59 3.41 -6.52 11.83
C GLY A 59 4.64 -7.10 11.16
N HIS A 60 5.35 -6.31 10.37
CA HIS A 60 6.55 -6.71 9.64
C HIS A 60 6.34 -7.98 8.81
N PRO A 61 5.36 -7.97 7.88
CA PRO A 61 5.04 -9.15 7.09
C PRO A 61 6.25 -9.60 6.26
N ALA A 62 6.44 -10.91 6.16
CA ALA A 62 7.47 -11.49 5.30
C ALA A 62 7.15 -11.23 3.82
N ALA A 63 8.17 -11.17 2.97
CA ALA A 63 7.96 -11.11 1.53
C ALA A 63 7.13 -12.31 1.04
N GLY A 64 6.18 -12.07 0.13
CA GLY A 64 5.25 -13.10 -0.34
C GLY A 64 4.03 -13.34 0.54
N THR A 65 3.90 -12.62 1.67
CA THR A 65 2.67 -12.63 2.47
C THR A 65 1.49 -12.15 1.62
N GLU A 66 0.37 -12.87 1.72
CA GLU A 66 -0.85 -12.56 0.97
C GLU A 66 -1.38 -11.16 1.33
N VAL A 67 -1.74 -10.40 0.30
CA VAL A 67 -2.39 -9.09 0.42
C VAL A 67 -3.82 -9.18 -0.10
N LYS A 68 -4.80 -8.77 0.71
CA LYS A 68 -6.22 -8.70 0.34
C LYS A 68 -6.70 -7.26 0.41
N LEU A 69 -7.41 -6.85 -0.65
CA LEU A 69 -7.98 -5.52 -0.78
C LEU A 69 -9.51 -5.64 -0.76
N THR A 70 -10.16 -4.89 0.12
CA THR A 70 -11.62 -4.83 0.18
C THR A 70 -12.07 -3.37 0.01
N PRO A 71 -12.81 -3.04 -1.06
CA PRO A 71 -13.50 -1.76 -1.18
C PRO A 71 -14.44 -1.55 0.01
N ARG A 72 -14.64 -0.30 0.42
CA ARG A 72 -15.72 0.05 1.35
C ARG A 72 -16.92 0.57 0.58
#